data_AF-A0A1B7T7Q0-F1
#
_entry.id   AF-A0A1B7T7Q0-F1
#
_cell.length_a   1.000
_cell.length_b   1.000
_cell.length_c   1.000
_cell.angle_alpha   90.00
_cell.angle_beta   90.00
_cell.angle_gamma   90.00
#
_symmetry.space_group_name_H-M   'P 1'
#
loop_
_entity.id
_entity.type
_entity.pdbx_description
1 polymer ?
#
loop_
_entity_poly.entity_id
_entity_poly.type
_entity_poly.pdbx_seq_one_letter_code
_entity_poly.pdbx_strand_id
1 'polypeptide(L)'
;LDEEFLKVDAQFGGVDQEKSFMGYKKRAHLMNPMVPGLTQGGKMSASDPNSKIDILEEPKSVKKKINTAFCAPGNIDDNGLLSFVQYVIQPIQELKNDKVGYFKFFIDRPEKFGGPITFNSFEEMKQAFKEEKLSPPDLKIGVADAINELLAPIIEELKSNEKFLEASAKGYPEVVKQKTKKVKQPKNKGSFYPGAQKNNDASADKATEKVAEKVEEMKL
;
A
#
# COMPACT_ATOMS: atom_id res chain seq x y z
N LEU A 1 -24.66 20.02 3.81
CA LEU A 1 -25.53 20.59 2.75
C LEU A 1 -25.95 19.49 1.78
N ASP A 2 -25.03 18.66 1.28
CA ASP A 2 -25.38 17.52 0.41
C ASP A 2 -26.49 16.64 0.99
N GLU A 3 -26.46 16.34 2.30
CA GLU A 3 -27.55 15.60 2.97
C GLU A 3 -28.94 16.23 2.80
N GLU A 4 -29.02 17.56 2.85
CA GLU A 4 -30.26 18.33 2.71
C GLU A 4 -30.73 18.31 1.26
N PHE A 5 -29.83 18.61 0.32
CA PHE A 5 -30.16 18.72 -1.10
C PHE A 5 -30.46 17.36 -1.75
N LEU A 6 -29.79 16.29 -1.30
CA LEU A 6 -30.09 14.91 -1.69
C LEU A 6 -31.29 14.33 -0.93
N LYS A 7 -31.81 15.05 0.08
CA LYS A 7 -32.98 14.66 0.89
C LYS A 7 -32.84 13.26 1.49
N VAL A 8 -31.66 12.95 2.04
CA VAL A 8 -31.39 11.64 2.65
C VAL A 8 -31.75 11.63 4.13
N ASP A 9 -32.07 10.43 4.63
CA ASP A 9 -32.26 10.18 6.07
C ASP A 9 -30.98 9.68 6.75
N ALA A 10 -30.05 9.12 5.98
CA ALA A 10 -28.77 8.62 6.47
C ALA A 10 -27.63 8.92 5.50
N GLN A 11 -26.42 9.07 6.05
CA GLN A 11 -25.17 9.12 5.30
C GLN A 11 -24.30 7.92 5.73
N PHE A 12 -23.71 7.24 4.74
CA PHE A 12 -22.71 6.19 4.96
C PHE A 12 -21.33 6.71 4.53
N GLY A 13 -20.32 6.47 5.35
CA GLY A 13 -18.95 6.91 5.08
C GLY A 13 -17.93 6.29 6.04
N GLY A 14 -16.66 6.68 5.90
CA GLY A 14 -15.63 6.28 6.84
C GLY A 14 -15.73 7.02 8.16
N VAL A 15 -15.16 6.46 9.22
CA VAL A 15 -15.05 7.13 10.54
C VAL A 15 -14.26 8.44 10.48
N ASP A 16 -13.45 8.66 9.44
CA ASP A 16 -12.72 9.91 9.18
C ASP A 16 -13.62 11.05 8.70
N GLN A 17 -14.87 10.75 8.35
CA GLN A 17 -15.84 11.71 7.84
C GLN A 17 -16.83 12.21 8.89
N GLU A 18 -16.63 11.86 10.16
CA GLU A 18 -17.48 12.32 11.26
C GLU A 18 -17.53 13.85 11.29
N LYS A 19 -18.70 14.40 10.95
CA LYS A 19 -18.97 15.84 10.93
C LYS A 19 -20.33 16.11 11.56
N SER A 20 -20.37 17.13 12.41
CA SER A 20 -21.62 17.64 12.98
C SER A 20 -22.13 18.80 12.14
N PHE A 21 -23.41 18.76 11.73
CA PHE A 21 -24.06 19.86 11.03
C PHE A 21 -25.09 20.53 11.95
N MET A 22 -25.07 21.87 12.00
CA MET A 22 -26.04 22.69 12.72
C MET A 22 -27.00 23.38 11.74
N GLY A 23 -28.29 23.48 12.10
CA GLY A 23 -29.29 24.27 11.36
C GLY A 23 -30.23 23.51 10.41
N TYR A 24 -30.07 22.19 10.26
CA TYR A 24 -30.95 21.33 9.46
C TYR A 24 -31.39 20.09 10.25
N LYS A 25 -32.33 19.29 9.70
CA LYS A 25 -32.76 18.01 10.30
C LYS A 25 -31.52 17.15 10.61
N LYS A 26 -31.47 16.46 11.75
CA LYS A 26 -30.38 15.53 12.06
C LYS A 26 -30.54 14.22 11.24
N ARG A 27 -29.45 13.69 10.70
CA ARG A 27 -29.41 12.45 9.88
C ARG A 27 -28.70 11.34 10.66
N ALA A 28 -29.00 10.09 10.31
CA ALA A 28 -28.23 8.96 10.81
C ALA A 28 -26.89 8.88 10.09
N HIS A 29 -25.81 8.59 10.82
CA HIS A 29 -24.48 8.39 10.24
C HIS A 29 -24.03 6.96 10.51
N LEU A 30 -23.77 6.21 9.44
CA LEU A 30 -23.31 4.84 9.48
C LEU A 30 -21.85 4.83 9.05
N MET A 31 -20.95 4.46 9.95
CA MET A 31 -19.51 4.59 9.71
C MET A 31 -18.82 3.24 9.58
N ASN A 32 -18.11 3.00 8.48
CA ASN A 32 -17.30 1.79 8.32
C ASN A 32 -15.90 1.98 8.92
N PRO A 33 -15.28 0.90 9.45
CA PRO A 33 -13.92 0.95 9.95
C PRO A 33 -12.93 1.24 8.80
N MET A 34 -11.81 1.89 9.14
CA MET A 34 -10.74 2.14 8.18
C MET A 34 -9.89 0.89 8.01
N VAL A 35 -9.70 0.46 6.76
CA VAL A 35 -8.70 -0.57 6.45
C VAL A 35 -7.31 0.06 6.54
N PRO A 36 -6.40 -0.44 7.40
CA PRO A 36 -5.05 0.07 7.50
C PRO A 36 -4.27 -0.08 6.19
N GLY A 37 -3.33 0.84 5.95
CA GLY A 37 -2.39 0.74 4.84
C GLY A 37 -1.40 -0.41 4.99
N LEU A 38 -0.71 -0.74 3.89
CA LEU A 38 0.25 -1.85 3.86
C LEU A 38 1.57 -1.56 4.58
N THR A 39 1.90 -0.28 4.79
CA THR A 39 3.15 0.15 5.41
C THR A 39 3.05 0.15 6.93
N GLN A 40 4.21 0.14 7.59
CA GLN A 40 4.29 0.20 9.05
C GLN A 40 3.62 1.49 9.56
N GLY A 41 2.76 1.35 10.56
CA GLY A 41 1.95 2.45 11.11
C GLY A 41 0.59 2.65 10.45
N GLY A 42 0.20 1.78 9.51
CA GLY A 42 -1.20 1.63 9.07
C GLY A 42 -1.79 2.82 8.31
N LYS A 43 -1.01 3.85 7.99
CA LYS A 43 -1.49 5.01 7.23
C LYS A 43 -1.52 4.68 5.74
N MET A 44 -2.72 4.68 5.16
CA MET A 44 -2.87 4.79 3.70
C MET A 44 -2.51 6.22 3.30
N SER A 45 -1.48 6.39 2.46
CA SER A 45 -1.08 7.70 1.96
C SER A 45 -1.24 7.77 0.45
N ALA A 46 -1.97 8.78 -0.04
CA ALA A 46 -2.04 9.07 -1.47
C ALA A 46 -0.65 9.41 -2.06
N SER A 47 0.30 9.88 -1.24
CA SER A 47 1.65 10.25 -1.66
C SER A 47 2.66 9.10 -1.69
N ASP A 48 2.38 7.97 -1.02
CA ASP A 48 3.19 6.76 -1.11
C ASP A 48 2.45 5.69 -1.94
N PRO A 49 2.82 5.51 -3.22
CA PRO A 49 2.20 4.52 -4.09
C PRO A 49 2.30 3.09 -3.56
N ASN A 50 3.24 2.79 -2.66
CA ASN A 50 3.41 1.44 -2.10
C ASN A 50 2.53 1.20 -0.86
N SER A 51 1.91 2.24 -0.29
CA SER A 51 1.07 2.13 0.89
C SER A 51 -0.35 1.62 0.61
N LYS A 52 -0.75 1.59 -0.67
CA LYS A 52 -2.08 1.20 -1.15
C LYS A 52 -2.02 0.24 -2.33
N ILE A 53 -3.09 -0.51 -2.54
CA ILE A 53 -3.32 -1.33 -3.74
C ILE A 53 -4.40 -0.63 -4.55
N ASP A 54 -4.12 -0.41 -5.82
CA ASP A 54 -5.09 0.12 -6.78
C ASP A 54 -6.00 -1.01 -7.26
N ILE A 55 -7.26 -0.69 -7.58
CA ILE A 55 -8.23 -1.68 -8.10
C ILE A 55 -7.85 -2.17 -9.50
N LEU A 56 -6.93 -1.47 -10.18
CA LEU A 56 -6.43 -1.81 -11.50
C LEU A 56 -5.00 -2.38 -11.46
N GLU A 57 -4.49 -2.77 -10.29
CA GLU A 57 -3.15 -3.33 -10.21
C GLU A 57 -3.04 -4.71 -10.85
N GLU A 58 -2.05 -4.85 -11.73
CA GLU A 58 -1.67 -6.14 -12.30
C GLU A 58 -1.11 -7.09 -11.22
N PRO A 59 -1.31 -8.42 -11.34
CA PRO A 59 -0.99 -9.38 -10.28
C PRO A 59 0.46 -9.34 -9.75
N LYS A 60 1.40 -9.00 -10.63
CA LYS A 60 2.82 -8.86 -10.27
C LYS A 60 3.06 -7.67 -9.33
N SER A 61 2.33 -6.57 -9.53
CA SER A 61 2.43 -5.37 -8.68
C SER A 61 1.82 -5.63 -7.32
N VAL A 62 0.65 -6.28 -7.27
CA VAL A 62 0.00 -6.71 -6.02
C VAL A 62 0.96 -7.55 -5.19
N LYS A 63 1.52 -8.62 -5.79
CA LYS A 63 2.48 -9.51 -5.11
C LYS A 63 3.69 -8.75 -4.57
N LYS A 64 4.22 -7.79 -5.34
CA LYS A 64 5.34 -6.96 -4.91
C LYS A 64 4.98 -6.10 -3.69
N LYS A 65 3.83 -5.43 -3.70
CA LYS A 65 3.38 -4.56 -2.61
C LYS A 65 3.07 -5.34 -1.34
N ILE A 66 2.37 -6.46 -1.45
CA ILE A 66 2.08 -7.36 -0.33
C ILE A 66 3.37 -7.92 0.27
N ASN A 67 4.36 -8.26 -0.57
CA ASN A 67 5.67 -8.71 -0.08
C ASN A 67 6.38 -7.63 0.75
N THR A 68 6.25 -6.36 0.38
CA THR A 68 6.82 -5.23 1.13
C THR A 68 5.99 -4.78 2.33
N ALA A 69 4.76 -5.30 2.48
CA ALA A 69 3.89 -4.91 3.57
C ALA A 69 4.49 -5.27 4.93
N PHE A 70 4.24 -4.42 5.92
CA PHE A 70 4.57 -4.71 7.32
C PHE A 70 3.74 -5.92 7.79
N CYS A 71 4.36 -6.81 8.56
CA CYS A 71 4.21 -8.27 8.49
C CYS A 71 5.04 -8.93 9.59
N ALA A 72 4.92 -8.47 10.85
CA ALA A 72 5.71 -9.01 11.96
C ALA A 72 5.14 -10.34 12.49
N PRO A 73 5.97 -11.37 12.75
CA PRO A 73 5.52 -12.65 13.33
C PRO A 73 4.74 -12.44 14.63
N GLY A 74 3.62 -13.14 14.81
CA GLY A 74 2.79 -13.07 16.02
C GLY A 74 2.02 -11.76 16.24
N ASN A 75 2.34 -10.67 15.52
CA ASN A 75 1.69 -9.37 15.69
C ASN A 75 0.33 -9.34 14.97
N ILE A 76 -0.74 -9.28 15.78
CA ILE A 76 -2.13 -9.22 15.30
C ILE A 76 -2.74 -7.81 15.35
N ASP A 77 -2.15 -6.88 16.11
CA ASP A 77 -2.73 -5.56 16.37
C ASP A 77 -2.37 -4.56 15.26
N ASP A 78 -1.10 -4.55 14.82
CA ASP A 78 -0.60 -3.65 13.79
C ASP A 78 -0.36 -4.38 12.45
N ASN A 79 -1.34 -5.17 12.01
CA ASN A 79 -1.20 -6.01 10.82
C ASN A 79 -2.25 -5.68 9.76
N GLY A 80 -1.83 -4.87 8.77
CA GLY A 80 -2.68 -4.44 7.66
C GLY A 80 -3.17 -5.61 6.81
N LEU A 81 -2.41 -6.71 6.72
CA LEU A 81 -2.81 -7.90 5.96
C LEU A 81 -3.97 -8.64 6.66
N LEU A 82 -3.86 -8.85 7.98
CA LEU A 82 -4.96 -9.45 8.75
C LEU A 82 -6.20 -8.55 8.74
N SER A 83 -6.01 -7.25 8.87
CA SER A 83 -7.11 -6.28 8.78
C SER A 83 -7.80 -6.31 7.41
N PHE A 84 -7.03 -6.47 6.33
CA PHE A 84 -7.59 -6.62 4.98
C PHE A 84 -8.43 -7.89 4.85
N VAL A 85 -7.96 -9.01 5.42
CA VAL A 85 -8.73 -10.27 5.45
C VAL A 85 -10.05 -10.07 6.21
N GLN A 86 -10.01 -9.40 7.37
CA GLN A 86 -11.17 -9.17 8.24
C GLN A 86 -12.21 -8.23 7.62
N TYR A 87 -11.78 -7.10 7.06
CA TYR A 87 -12.68 -6.02 6.66
C TYR A 87 -13.01 -5.99 5.17
N VAL A 88 -12.29 -6.76 4.34
CA VAL A 88 -12.52 -6.81 2.88
C VAL A 88 -12.85 -8.22 2.44
N ILE A 89 -11.95 -9.18 2.70
CA ILE A 89 -12.11 -10.54 2.15
C ILE A 89 -13.31 -11.25 2.78
N GLN A 90 -13.41 -11.25 4.12
CA GLN A 90 -14.54 -11.90 4.80
C GLN A 90 -15.90 -11.31 4.37
N PRO A 91 -16.16 -9.99 4.43
CA PRO A 91 -17.44 -9.44 4.00
C PRO A 91 -17.80 -9.77 2.55
N ILE A 92 -16.82 -9.76 1.64
CA ILE A 92 -17.06 -10.15 0.25
C ILE A 92 -17.43 -11.63 0.14
N GLN A 93 -16.78 -12.51 0.91
CA GLN A 93 -17.13 -13.93 0.94
C GLN A 93 -18.54 -14.16 1.52
N GLU A 94 -18.92 -13.43 2.58
CA GLU A 94 -20.27 -13.47 3.14
C GLU A 94 -21.33 -13.07 2.10
N LEU A 95 -21.06 -12.02 1.31
CA LEU A 95 -21.92 -11.59 0.21
C LEU A 95 -21.99 -12.61 -0.93
N LYS A 96 -20.85 -13.17 -1.36
CA LYS A 96 -20.80 -14.17 -2.45
C LYS A 96 -21.56 -15.46 -2.11
N ASN A 97 -21.63 -15.81 -0.83
CA ASN A 97 -22.22 -17.07 -0.36
C ASN A 97 -23.57 -16.88 0.33
N ASP A 98 -24.08 -15.65 0.39
CA ASP A 98 -25.33 -15.26 1.09
C ASP A 98 -25.43 -15.87 2.50
N LYS A 99 -24.31 -15.82 3.23
CA LYS A 99 -24.18 -16.45 4.55
C LYS A 99 -23.30 -15.62 5.46
N VAL A 100 -23.92 -15.05 6.49
CA VAL A 100 -23.22 -14.31 7.55
C VAL A 100 -22.22 -15.23 8.26
N GLY A 101 -20.99 -14.75 8.44
CA GLY A 101 -19.90 -15.50 9.03
C GLY A 101 -19.30 -16.59 8.13
N TYR A 102 -19.67 -16.65 6.84
CA TYR A 102 -18.98 -17.54 5.91
C TYR A 102 -17.55 -17.06 5.69
N PHE A 103 -16.59 -17.94 5.98
CA PHE A 103 -15.17 -17.68 5.80
C PHE A 103 -14.47 -18.95 5.33
N LYS A 104 -13.74 -18.85 4.23
CA LYS A 104 -12.85 -19.90 3.75
C LYS A 104 -11.63 -19.26 3.11
N PHE A 105 -10.49 -19.38 3.79
CA PHE A 105 -9.26 -18.75 3.35
C PHE A 105 -8.19 -19.80 3.05
N PHE A 106 -7.93 -20.02 1.77
CA PHE A 106 -6.93 -20.96 1.28
C PHE A 106 -5.57 -20.29 1.14
N ILE A 107 -4.52 -20.98 1.58
CA ILE A 107 -3.14 -20.54 1.43
C ILE A 107 -2.34 -21.68 0.81
N ASP A 108 -1.81 -21.44 -0.39
CA ASP A 108 -0.93 -22.37 -1.10
C ASP A 108 0.51 -22.29 -0.58
N ARG A 109 0.73 -22.77 0.65
CA ARG A 109 2.07 -22.81 1.24
C ARG A 109 2.84 -24.05 0.74
N PRO A 110 4.16 -23.95 0.51
CA PRO A 110 4.97 -25.08 0.05
C PRO A 110 4.93 -26.27 1.02
N GLU A 111 5.04 -27.50 0.51
CA GLU A 111 5.03 -28.73 1.33
C GLU A 111 6.11 -28.73 2.42
N LYS A 112 7.28 -28.13 2.15
CA LYS A 112 8.37 -27.96 3.10
C LYS A 112 7.96 -27.23 4.40
N PHE A 113 6.90 -26.42 4.36
CA PHE A 113 6.39 -25.63 5.47
C PHE A 113 5.02 -26.11 5.96
N GLY A 114 4.66 -27.35 5.66
CA GLY A 114 3.42 -27.99 6.12
C GLY A 114 2.31 -28.09 5.07
N GLY A 115 2.58 -27.75 3.80
CA GLY A 115 1.66 -27.95 2.66
C GLY A 115 0.40 -27.09 2.68
N PRO A 116 -0.41 -27.04 1.61
CA PRO A 116 -1.54 -26.12 1.52
C PRO A 116 -2.48 -26.20 2.73
N ILE A 117 -2.94 -25.04 3.21
CA ILE A 117 -3.79 -24.92 4.41
C ILE A 117 -5.05 -24.11 4.09
N THR A 118 -6.16 -24.43 4.75
CA THR A 118 -7.41 -23.68 4.65
C THR A 118 -7.93 -23.34 6.05
N PHE A 119 -8.24 -22.08 6.28
CA PHE A 119 -8.91 -21.62 7.51
C PHE A 119 -10.41 -21.44 7.27
N ASN A 120 -11.23 -21.88 8.22
CA ASN A 120 -12.71 -21.82 8.12
C ASN A 120 -13.33 -20.71 8.99
N SER A 121 -12.51 -19.99 9.75
CA SER A 121 -12.91 -18.75 10.43
C SER A 121 -11.74 -17.77 10.49
N PHE A 122 -12.04 -16.47 10.52
CA PHE A 122 -11.02 -15.45 10.70
C PHE A 122 -10.32 -15.58 12.07
N GLU A 123 -11.05 -15.94 13.12
CA GLU A 123 -10.49 -16.13 14.46
C GLU A 123 -9.49 -17.29 14.52
N GLU A 124 -9.77 -18.40 13.82
CA GLU A 124 -8.83 -19.52 13.69
C GLU A 124 -7.52 -19.08 13.02
N MET A 125 -7.64 -18.32 11.92
CA MET A 125 -6.49 -17.78 11.19
C MET A 125 -5.69 -16.79 12.03
N LYS A 126 -6.37 -15.88 12.73
CA LYS A 126 -5.77 -14.88 13.62
C LYS A 126 -5.02 -15.54 14.78
N GLN A 127 -5.62 -16.57 15.38
CA GLN A 127 -4.98 -17.34 16.45
C GLN A 127 -3.77 -18.12 15.93
N ALA A 128 -3.88 -18.75 14.76
CA ALA A 128 -2.75 -19.44 14.12
C ALA A 128 -1.59 -18.49 13.81
N PHE A 129 -1.86 -17.24 13.42
CA PHE A 129 -0.83 -16.23 13.22
C PHE A 129 -0.21 -15.77 14.55
N LYS A 130 -1.02 -15.56 15.59
CA LYS A 130 -0.57 -15.18 16.94
C LYS A 130 0.33 -16.25 17.57
N GLU A 131 0.01 -17.52 17.36
CA GLU A 131 0.79 -18.67 17.82
C GLU A 131 1.97 -19.02 16.88
N GLU A 132 2.22 -18.19 15.85
CA GLU A 132 3.27 -18.38 14.85
C GLU A 132 3.19 -19.71 14.06
N LYS A 133 2.03 -20.38 14.07
CA LYS A 133 1.73 -21.54 13.22
C LYS A 133 1.51 -21.15 11.76
N LEU A 134 1.06 -19.91 11.53
CA LEU A 134 0.99 -19.28 10.22
C LEU A 134 2.09 -18.22 10.13
N SER A 135 3.03 -18.40 9.19
CA SER A 135 4.15 -17.49 9.05
C SER A 135 3.78 -16.23 8.24
N PRO A 136 4.48 -15.09 8.41
CA PRO A 136 4.28 -13.91 7.59
C PRO A 136 4.40 -14.13 6.08
N PRO A 137 5.38 -14.91 5.56
CA PRO A 137 5.43 -15.25 4.14
C PRO A 137 4.19 -15.98 3.64
N ASP A 138 3.68 -16.96 4.40
CA ASP A 138 2.49 -17.73 4.02
C ASP A 138 1.25 -16.85 4.00
N LEU A 139 1.07 -16.00 5.01
CA LEU A 139 -0.02 -15.02 5.05
C LEU A 139 0.02 -14.09 3.82
N LYS A 140 1.22 -13.62 3.45
CA LYS A 140 1.41 -12.75 2.27
C LYS A 140 1.04 -13.46 0.96
N ILE A 141 1.33 -14.75 0.83
CA ILE A 141 0.93 -15.55 -0.34
C ILE A 141 -0.60 -15.57 -0.45
N GLY A 142 -1.28 -16.03 0.60
CA GLY A 142 -2.74 -16.15 0.58
C GLY A 142 -3.45 -14.81 0.34
N VAL A 143 -2.97 -13.73 0.97
CA VAL A 143 -3.56 -12.39 0.79
C VAL A 143 -3.33 -11.87 -0.62
N ALA A 144 -2.14 -12.06 -1.19
CA ALA A 144 -1.88 -11.65 -2.58
C ALA A 144 -2.77 -12.40 -3.58
N ASP A 145 -2.93 -13.70 -3.39
CA ASP A 145 -3.75 -14.54 -4.27
C ASP A 145 -5.23 -14.16 -4.18
N ALA A 146 -5.75 -13.96 -2.96
CA ALA A 146 -7.13 -13.53 -2.75
C ALA A 146 -7.39 -12.13 -3.34
N ILE A 147 -6.45 -11.19 -3.22
CA ILE A 147 -6.59 -9.86 -3.84
C ILE A 147 -6.63 -9.99 -5.36
N ASN A 148 -5.73 -10.79 -5.95
CA ASN A 148 -5.73 -11.00 -7.40
C ASN A 148 -7.04 -11.61 -7.90
N GLU A 149 -7.63 -12.55 -7.16
CA GLU A 149 -8.95 -13.10 -7.48
C GLU A 149 -10.04 -12.02 -7.46
N LEU A 150 -10.00 -11.09 -6.50
CA LEU A 150 -10.96 -10.00 -6.40
C LEU A 150 -10.79 -8.96 -7.52
N LEU A 151 -9.55 -8.68 -7.94
CA LEU A 151 -9.25 -7.68 -8.97
C LEU A 151 -9.44 -8.21 -10.40
N ALA A 152 -9.30 -9.52 -10.62
CA ALA A 152 -9.43 -10.13 -11.94
C ALA A 152 -10.67 -9.68 -12.75
N PRO A 153 -11.91 -9.74 -12.22
CA PRO A 153 -13.09 -9.31 -12.99
C PRO A 153 -13.09 -7.81 -13.30
N ILE A 154 -12.56 -6.98 -12.40
CA ILE A 154 -12.47 -5.52 -12.59
C ILE A 154 -11.49 -5.19 -13.73
N ILE A 155 -10.35 -5.87 -13.75
CA ILE A 155 -9.33 -5.71 -14.79
C ILE A 155 -9.86 -6.18 -16.15
N GLU A 156 -10.63 -7.28 -16.17
CA GLU A 156 -11.26 -7.80 -17.38
C GLU A 156 -12.34 -6.83 -17.92
N GLU A 157 -13.18 -6.27 -17.03
CA GLU A 157 -14.19 -5.27 -17.39
C GLU A 157 -13.55 -4.00 -17.95
N LEU A 158 -12.47 -3.52 -17.33
CA LEU A 158 -11.72 -2.37 -17.86
C LEU A 158 -11.17 -2.65 -19.26
N LYS A 159 -10.58 -3.84 -19.48
CA LYS A 159 -9.98 -4.20 -20.77
C LYS A 159 -11.01 -4.37 -21.89
N SER A 160 -12.23 -4.78 -21.56
CA SER A 160 -13.31 -5.00 -22.52
C SER A 160 -14.16 -3.76 -22.78
N ASN A 161 -14.10 -2.72 -21.94
CA ASN A 161 -14.92 -1.51 -22.05
C ASN A 161 -14.11 -0.29 -22.52
N GLU A 162 -14.23 0.06 -23.80
CA GLU A 162 -13.54 1.21 -24.41
C GLU A 162 -13.84 2.55 -23.71
N LYS A 163 -15.06 2.74 -23.19
CA LYS A 163 -15.44 3.99 -22.49
C LYS A 163 -14.68 4.14 -21.17
N PHE A 164 -14.45 3.04 -20.45
CA PHE A 164 -13.65 3.07 -19.23
C PHE A 164 -12.17 3.34 -19.52
N LEU A 165 -11.63 2.77 -20.58
CA LEU A 165 -10.26 3.07 -21.02
C LEU A 165 -10.10 4.54 -21.39
N GLU A 166 -11.04 5.09 -22.16
CA GLU A 166 -11.04 6.50 -22.55
C GLU A 166 -11.16 7.43 -21.33
N ALA A 167 -12.09 7.13 -20.41
CA ALA A 167 -12.27 7.92 -19.19
C ALA A 167 -11.01 7.89 -18.30
N SER A 168 -10.38 6.72 -18.16
CA SER A 168 -9.13 6.57 -17.40
C SER A 168 -8.00 7.39 -18.01
N ALA A 169 -7.80 7.30 -19.33
CA ALA A 169 -6.76 8.04 -20.04
C ALA A 169 -6.96 9.57 -19.96
N LYS A 170 -8.19 10.05 -20.01
CA LYS A 170 -8.52 11.48 -19.88
C LYS A 170 -8.44 11.99 -18.44
N GLY A 171 -8.87 11.19 -17.47
CA GLY A 171 -8.89 11.55 -16.05
C GLY A 171 -7.53 11.50 -15.38
N TYR A 172 -6.66 10.60 -15.84
CA TYR A 172 -5.32 10.39 -15.29
C TYR A 172 -4.26 10.42 -16.40
N PRO A 173 -4.01 11.58 -17.02
CA PRO A 173 -2.97 11.69 -18.04
C PRO A 173 -1.62 11.31 -17.43
N GLU A 174 -0.84 10.49 -18.13
CA GLU A 174 0.48 10.07 -17.65
C GLU A 174 1.40 11.28 -17.54
N VAL A 175 1.54 11.81 -16.32
CA VAL A 175 2.55 12.83 -16.03
C VAL A 175 3.90 12.14 -16.08
N VAL A 176 4.62 12.31 -17.19
CA VAL A 176 5.99 11.81 -17.37
C VAL A 176 6.85 12.41 -16.25
N LYS A 177 7.06 11.65 -15.17
CA LYS A 177 7.99 12.02 -14.11
C LYS A 177 9.38 12.03 -14.72
N GLN A 178 9.92 13.22 -14.99
CA GLN A 178 11.31 13.39 -15.39
C GLN A 178 12.19 12.68 -14.35
N LYS A 179 12.89 11.63 -14.79
CA LYS A 179 13.86 10.92 -13.96
C LYS A 179 15.02 11.88 -13.66
N THR A 180 14.97 12.62 -12.56
CA THR A 180 16.17 13.23 -12.00
C THR A 180 17.11 12.09 -11.60
N LYS A 181 18.12 11.80 -12.43
CA LYS A 181 19.21 10.88 -12.09
C LYS A 181 19.81 11.37 -10.77
N LYS A 182 19.58 10.63 -9.68
CA LYS A 182 20.38 10.80 -8.45
C LYS A 182 21.83 10.54 -8.82
N VAL A 183 22.63 11.60 -8.91
CA VAL A 183 24.09 11.50 -9.05
C VAL A 183 24.57 10.72 -7.82
N LYS A 184 25.12 9.53 -8.04
CA LYS A 184 25.80 8.76 -6.98
C LYS A 184 26.98 9.60 -6.52
N GLN A 185 26.93 10.14 -5.31
CA GLN A 185 28.12 10.67 -4.66
C GLN A 185 29.12 9.52 -4.50
N PRO A 186 30.39 9.67 -4.93
CA PRO A 186 31.40 8.65 -4.72
C PRO A 186 31.60 8.47 -3.21
N LYS A 187 31.44 7.22 -2.73
CA LYS A 187 31.77 6.87 -1.34
C LYS A 187 33.28 7.04 -1.16
N ASN A 188 33.70 8.11 -0.51
CA ASN A 188 35.07 8.25 -0.06
C ASN A 188 35.25 7.26 1.11
N LYS A 189 35.77 6.06 0.82
CA LYS A 189 36.24 5.15 1.86
C LYS A 189 37.50 5.79 2.45
N GLY A 190 37.35 6.44 3.60
CA GLY A 190 38.47 7.00 4.35
C GLY A 190 39.54 5.94 4.58
N SER A 191 40.77 6.23 4.19
CA SER A 191 41.94 5.39 4.47
C SER A 191 42.29 5.52 5.96
N PHE A 192 41.85 4.56 6.76
CA PHE A 192 42.20 4.44 8.17
C PHE A 192 43.58 3.79 8.29
N TYR A 193 44.65 4.58 8.18
CA TYR A 193 46.01 4.18 8.58
C TYR A 193 46.82 5.43 9.04
N PRO A 194 47.14 5.55 10.34
CA PRO A 194 48.03 6.60 10.82
C PRO A 194 49.48 6.14 10.62
N GLY A 195 50.14 6.56 9.54
CA GLY A 195 51.58 6.27 9.38
C GLY A 195 52.20 6.26 7.99
N ALA A 196 51.64 6.98 6.99
CA ALA A 196 52.30 7.11 5.69
C ALA A 196 52.48 8.59 5.32
N GLN A 197 53.69 9.11 5.52
CA GLN A 197 54.13 10.35 4.86
C GLN A 197 54.13 10.13 3.34
N LYS A 198 53.42 10.98 2.61
CA LYS A 198 53.73 11.26 1.21
C LYS A 198 53.57 12.76 0.95
N ASN A 199 54.71 13.37 0.62
CA ASN A 199 54.79 14.61 -0.15
C ASN A 199 54.00 14.43 -1.45
N ASN A 200 53.22 15.45 -1.83
CA ASN A 200 53.29 16.08 -3.15
C ASN A 200 52.29 17.24 -3.26
N ASP A 201 52.85 18.38 -3.64
CA ASP A 201 52.18 19.56 -4.18
C ASP A 201 51.25 19.25 -5.36
N ALA A 202 50.38 20.23 -5.63
CA ALA A 202 49.49 20.40 -6.79
C ALA A 202 48.07 19.80 -6.70
N SER A 203 47.15 20.52 -6.03
CA SER A 203 45.72 20.56 -6.44
C SER A 203 44.88 21.64 -5.72
N ALA A 204 45.44 22.83 -5.46
CA ALA A 204 44.66 23.94 -4.87
C ALA A 204 43.88 24.79 -5.89
N ASP A 205 44.23 24.77 -7.18
CA ASP A 205 43.74 25.79 -8.13
C ASP A 205 42.47 25.43 -8.92
N LYS A 206 41.80 24.30 -8.68
CA LYS A 206 40.55 23.93 -9.40
C LYS A 206 39.26 24.08 -8.61
N ALA A 207 39.35 24.42 -7.32
CA ALA A 207 38.18 24.57 -6.46
C ALA A 207 37.62 26.00 -6.46
N THR A 208 38.44 27.00 -6.74
CA THR A 208 38.09 28.43 -6.68
C THR A 208 37.38 28.94 -7.93
N GLU A 209 37.69 28.43 -9.13
CA GLU A 209 37.00 28.84 -10.38
C GLU A 209 35.54 28.38 -10.45
N LYS A 210 35.23 27.17 -9.99
CA LYS A 210 33.87 26.61 -10.09
C LYS A 210 32.83 27.22 -9.14
N VAL A 211 33.29 27.94 -8.12
CA VAL A 211 32.39 28.65 -7.19
C VAL A 211 32.00 30.02 -7.75
N ALA A 212 32.88 30.66 -8.52
CA ALA A 212 32.62 31.96 -9.15
C ALA A 212 31.54 31.87 -10.26
N GLU A 213 31.62 30.87 -11.15
CA GLU A 213 30.63 30.71 -12.25
C GLU A 213 29.20 30.45 -11.74
N LYS A 214 29.06 29.74 -10.60
CA LYS A 214 27.73 29.45 -10.03
C LYS A 214 27.03 30.64 -9.38
N VAL A 215 27.77 31.70 -9.04
CA VAL A 215 27.19 32.90 -8.41
C VAL A 215 26.69 33.88 -9.47
N GLU A 216 27.25 33.87 -10.68
CA GLU A 216 26.73 34.68 -11.81
C GLU A 216 25.47 34.10 -12.44
N GLU A 217 25.34 32.77 -12.56
CA GLU A 217 24.14 32.14 -13.12
C GLU A 217 22.87 32.31 -12.26
N MET A 218 22.99 32.70 -10.99
CA MET A 218 21.84 32.93 -10.09
C MET A 218 21.29 34.37 -10.11
N LYS A 219 21.81 35.25 -10.97
CA LYS A 219 21.42 36.67 -11.04
C LYS A 219 20.58 37.08 -12.26
N LEU A 220 19.99 36.14 -13.01
CA LEU A 220 18.97 36.44 -14.03
C LEU A 220 17.64 35.75 -13.74
#